data_AF-A0A023G471-F1
#
_entry.id   AF-A0A023G471-F1
#
_cell.length_a   1.000
_cell.length_b   1.000
_cell.length_c   1.000
_cell.angle_alpha   90.00
_cell.angle_beta   90.00
_cell.angle_gamma   90.00
#
_symmetry.space_group_name_H-M   'P 1'
#
loop_
_entity.id
_entity.type
_entity.pdbx_description
1 polymer ?
#
loop_
_entity_poly.entity_id
_entity_poly.type
_entity_poly.pdbx_seq_one_letter_code
_entity_poly.pdbx_strand_id
1 'polypeptide(L)'
;IKVPICHFRCDRLNVTMLAYLWHRDQVQLLRDMVDSGIHAILIKVAALGLEPHKHLGKTLAEIYDHMVLMEKKYGLNACGEGGEYETATLDCPLFCKRIVIDESEVVIHSNDAFAPVGYLKIKRLHLEDKPGCAEGKIAAT
;
A
#
# COMPACT_ATOMS: atom_id res chain seq x y z
N ILE A 1 -3.36 13.75 6.49
CA ILE A 1 -4.20 13.97 7.70
C ILE A 1 -3.40 14.81 8.69
N LYS A 2 -3.96 15.89 9.26
CA LYS A 2 -3.26 16.68 10.29
C LYS A 2 -3.41 15.97 11.64
N VAL A 3 -2.32 15.38 12.14
CA VAL A 3 -2.23 14.72 13.46
C VAL A 3 -2.86 15.51 14.64
N PRO A 4 -2.79 16.86 14.69
CA PRO A 4 -3.47 17.65 15.72
C PRO A 4 -4.98 17.41 15.82
N ILE A 5 -5.67 17.08 14.72
CA ILE A 5 -7.13 16.85 14.72
C ILE A 5 -7.47 15.50 15.39
N CYS A 6 -6.64 14.47 15.17
CA CYS A 6 -6.83 13.16 15.79
C CYS A 6 -6.55 13.20 17.29
N HIS A 7 -5.58 14.00 17.73
CA HIS A 7 -5.24 14.18 19.16
C HIS A 7 -6.46 14.62 19.99
N PHE A 8 -7.17 15.67 19.55
CA PHE A 8 -8.38 16.14 20.25
C PHE A 8 -9.45 15.05 20.40
N ARG A 9 -9.57 14.12 19.45
CA ARG A 9 -10.54 13.02 19.54
C ARG A 9 -10.09 11.96 20.54
N CYS A 10 -8.81 11.61 20.56
CA CYS A 10 -8.22 10.65 21.48
C CYS A 10 -8.27 11.14 22.93
N ASP A 11 -8.00 12.43 23.16
CA ASP A 11 -8.02 13.04 24.49
C ASP A 11 -9.41 12.94 25.14
N ARG A 12 -10.47 13.19 24.36
CA ARG A 12 -11.86 13.05 24.85
C ARG A 12 -12.21 11.63 25.29
N LEU A 13 -11.50 10.63 24.78
CA LEU A 13 -11.72 9.21 25.07
C LEU A 13 -10.68 8.66 26.07
N ASN A 14 -9.76 9.49 26.56
CA ASN A 14 -8.64 9.10 27.42
C ASN A 14 -7.81 7.95 26.83
N VAL A 15 -7.57 7.99 25.51
CA VAL A 15 -6.70 7.03 24.81
C VAL A 15 -5.46 7.74 24.26
N THR A 16 -4.32 7.07 24.29
CA THR A 16 -3.09 7.60 23.72
C THR A 16 -3.06 7.39 22.21
N MET A 17 -2.85 8.47 21.46
CA MET A 17 -2.64 8.39 20.01
C MET A 17 -1.21 7.96 19.71
N LEU A 18 -1.06 6.89 18.92
CA LEU A 18 0.24 6.40 18.44
C LEU A 18 0.30 6.59 16.93
N ALA A 19 1.16 7.50 16.47
CA ALA A 19 1.33 7.85 15.07
C ALA A 19 2.76 7.55 14.59
N TYR A 20 3.18 6.29 14.67
CA TYR A 20 4.57 5.86 14.44
C TYR A 20 5.14 6.20 13.06
N LEU A 21 4.29 6.37 12.06
CA LEU A 21 4.70 6.68 10.68
C LEU A 21 4.69 8.18 10.37
N TRP A 22 4.28 9.02 11.31
CA TRP A 22 4.15 10.46 11.10
C TRP A 22 5.49 11.15 10.85
N HIS A 23 5.53 12.07 9.88
CA HIS A 23 6.72 12.85 9.51
C HIS A 23 7.95 12.00 9.12
N ARG A 24 7.76 10.73 8.79
CA ARG A 24 8.85 9.92 8.24
C ARG A 24 9.13 10.32 6.79
N ASP A 25 10.37 10.15 6.37
CA ASP A 25 10.74 10.27 4.95
C ASP A 25 10.01 9.19 4.14
N GLN A 26 9.37 9.60 3.05
CA GLN A 26 8.44 8.75 2.30
C GLN A 26 9.16 7.65 1.52
N VAL A 27 10.29 7.99 0.88
CA VAL A 27 11.07 7.01 0.11
C VAL A 27 11.68 5.97 1.05
N GLN A 28 12.25 6.42 2.16
CA GLN A 28 12.76 5.51 3.19
C GLN A 28 11.65 4.66 3.80
N LEU A 29 10.48 5.25 4.08
CA LEU A 29 9.35 4.52 4.63
C LEU A 29 8.85 3.42 3.67
N LEU A 30 8.75 3.73 2.37
CA LEU A 30 8.39 2.75 1.35
C LEU A 30 9.43 1.62 1.29
N ARG A 31 10.73 1.95 1.38
CA ARG A 31 11.81 0.95 1.45
C ARG A 31 11.67 0.06 2.68
N ASP A 32 11.44 0.65 3.85
CA ASP A 32 11.29 -0.08 5.11
C ASP A 32 10.10 -1.06 5.06
N MET A 33 8.99 -0.68 4.39
CA MET A 33 7.85 -1.58 4.21
C MET A 33 8.25 -2.82 3.39
N VAL A 34 8.98 -2.61 2.30
CA VAL A 34 9.51 -3.69 1.45
C VAL A 34 10.46 -4.58 2.24
N ASP A 35 11.41 -3.99 2.96
CA ASP A 35 12.41 -4.72 3.75
C ASP A 35 11.79 -5.47 4.94
N SER A 36 10.68 -4.97 5.48
CA SER A 36 9.90 -5.64 6.53
C SER A 36 9.07 -6.82 6.01
N GLY A 37 9.16 -7.16 4.72
CA GLY A 37 8.44 -8.28 4.12
C GLY A 37 6.95 -8.02 3.90
N ILE A 38 6.52 -6.76 3.84
CA ILE A 38 5.13 -6.42 3.49
C ILE A 38 4.93 -6.66 1.99
N HIS A 39 4.12 -7.66 1.66
CA HIS A 39 3.73 -7.97 0.30
C HIS A 39 2.39 -7.27 -0.02
N ALA A 40 2.46 -5.99 -0.36
CA ALA A 40 1.32 -5.22 -0.82
C ALA A 40 1.39 -4.93 -2.32
N ILE A 41 0.24 -5.02 -2.99
CA ILE A 41 0.09 -4.71 -4.43
C ILE A 41 -0.68 -3.42 -4.64
N LEU A 42 -0.45 -2.76 -5.79
CA LEU A 42 -1.25 -1.62 -6.22
C LEU A 42 -2.62 -2.08 -6.71
N ILE A 43 -3.68 -1.58 -6.08
CA ILE A 43 -5.08 -1.85 -6.46
C ILE A 43 -5.79 -0.64 -7.05
N LYS A 44 -5.21 0.55 -6.96
CA LYS A 44 -5.70 1.75 -7.63
C LYS A 44 -4.55 2.67 -7.96
N VAL A 45 -4.63 3.37 -9.08
CA VAL A 45 -3.72 4.47 -9.44
C VAL A 45 -4.54 5.65 -9.94
N ALA A 46 -4.09 6.86 -9.63
CA ALA A 46 -4.78 8.11 -9.94
C ALA A 46 -3.83 9.32 -10.05
N ALA A 47 -2.58 9.11 -10.48
CA ALA A 47 -1.58 10.17 -10.56
C ALA A 47 -0.79 10.15 -11.86
N LEU A 48 -0.30 11.33 -12.25
CA LEU A 48 0.63 11.50 -13.36
C LEU A 48 1.87 10.60 -13.17
N GLY A 49 2.22 9.86 -14.22
CA GLY A 49 3.34 8.91 -14.17
C GLY A 49 2.94 7.51 -13.70
N LEU A 50 1.68 7.29 -13.28
CA LEU A 50 1.15 5.96 -13.02
C LEU A 50 0.16 5.53 -14.11
N GLU A 51 0.48 4.43 -14.79
CA GLU A 51 -0.35 3.84 -15.83
C GLU A 51 -1.07 2.57 -15.32
N PRO A 52 -2.41 2.53 -15.35
CA PRO A 52 -3.18 1.40 -14.83
C PRO A 52 -2.73 0.03 -15.36
N HIS A 53 -2.55 -0.10 -16.68
CA HIS A 53 -2.14 -1.36 -17.31
C HIS A 53 -0.71 -1.79 -17.01
N LYS A 54 0.15 -0.88 -16.53
CA LYS A 54 1.57 -1.18 -16.22
C LYS A 54 1.83 -1.38 -14.73
N HIS A 55 1.02 -0.77 -13.86
CA HIS A 55 1.31 -0.71 -12.43
C HIS A 55 0.31 -1.44 -11.54
N LEU A 56 -0.96 -1.58 -11.95
CA LEU A 56 -1.92 -2.33 -11.15
C LEU A 56 -1.50 -3.79 -11.05
N GLY A 57 -1.63 -4.36 -9.85
CA GLY A 57 -1.21 -5.72 -9.53
C GLY A 57 0.28 -5.87 -9.19
N LYS A 58 1.13 -4.87 -9.47
CA LYS A 58 2.53 -4.91 -9.05
C LYS A 58 2.67 -4.68 -7.56
N THR A 59 3.66 -5.34 -6.97
CA THR A 59 4.04 -5.18 -5.56
C THR A 59 4.75 -3.86 -5.31
N LEU A 60 4.75 -3.40 -4.05
CA LEU A 60 5.54 -2.25 -3.61
C LEU A 60 7.04 -2.39 -3.93
N ALA A 61 7.58 -3.62 -3.87
CA ALA A 61 8.96 -3.89 -4.23
C ALA A 61 9.22 -3.65 -5.73
N GLU A 62 8.33 -4.13 -6.59
CA GLU A 62 8.45 -3.98 -8.05
C GLU A 62 8.26 -2.54 -8.53
N ILE A 63 7.50 -1.73 -7.80
CA ILE A 63 7.23 -0.33 -8.17
C ILE A 63 8.16 0.68 -7.48
N TYR A 64 8.99 0.26 -6.54
CA TYR A 64 9.81 1.14 -5.70
C TYR A 64 10.64 2.13 -6.53
N ASP A 65 11.46 1.62 -7.45
CA ASP A 65 12.33 2.46 -8.28
C ASP A 65 11.53 3.42 -9.18
N HIS A 66 10.36 2.97 -9.64
CA HIS A 66 9.45 3.82 -10.41
C HIS A 66 8.89 4.96 -9.57
N MET A 67 8.51 4.70 -8.31
CA MET A 67 8.02 5.75 -7.41
C MET A 67 9.10 6.78 -7.09
N VAL A 68 10.33 6.34 -6.82
CA VAL A 68 11.47 7.26 -6.61
C VAL A 68 11.71 8.14 -7.85
N LEU A 69 11.56 7.58 -9.05
CA LEU A 69 11.67 8.36 -10.28
C LEU A 69 10.52 9.36 -10.44
N MET A 70 9.28 8.95 -10.14
CA MET A 70 8.10 9.82 -10.27
C MET A 70 8.06 10.93 -9.21
N GLU A 71 8.54 10.65 -8.00
CA GLU A 71 8.73 11.63 -6.93
C GLU A 71 9.68 12.74 -7.40
N LYS A 72 10.86 12.38 -7.94
CA LYS A 72 11.82 13.35 -8.50
C LYS A 72 11.30 14.11 -9.70
N LYS A 73 10.53 13.47 -10.58
CA LYS A 73 10.10 14.05 -11.86
C LYS A 73 8.85 14.93 -11.73
N TYR A 74 7.89 14.51 -10.91
CA TYR A 74 6.56 15.09 -10.84
C TYR A 74 6.14 15.48 -9.41
N GLY A 75 6.98 15.27 -8.40
CA GLY A 75 6.62 15.52 -7.00
C GLY A 75 5.57 14.53 -6.47
N LEU A 76 5.47 13.34 -7.07
CA LEU A 76 4.57 12.28 -6.61
C LEU A 76 4.92 11.87 -5.18
N ASN A 77 3.94 11.76 -4.29
CA ASN A 77 4.16 11.23 -2.95
C ASN A 77 4.46 9.73 -3.04
N ALA A 78 5.69 9.34 -2.68
CA ALA A 78 6.14 7.96 -2.84
C ALA A 78 5.33 6.95 -2.01
N CYS A 79 4.64 7.39 -0.95
CA CYS A 79 3.76 6.55 -0.13
C CYS A 79 2.27 6.68 -0.50
N GLY A 80 1.91 7.49 -1.49
CA GLY A 80 0.53 7.63 -1.96
C GLY A 80 -0.39 8.41 -1.01
N GLU A 81 0.14 9.21 -0.07
CA GLU A 81 -0.69 9.89 0.95
C GLU A 81 -1.72 10.88 0.36
N GLY A 82 -1.46 11.39 -0.85
CA GLY A 82 -2.35 12.30 -1.57
C GLY A 82 -3.45 11.59 -2.36
N GLY A 83 -3.49 10.25 -2.33
CA GLY A 83 -4.40 9.42 -3.12
C GLY A 83 -3.84 9.06 -4.50
N GLU A 84 -2.52 9.14 -4.69
CA GLU A 84 -1.86 8.82 -5.96
C GLU A 84 -2.04 7.36 -6.34
N TYR A 85 -2.04 6.46 -5.34
CA TYR A 85 -2.36 5.05 -5.50
C TYR A 85 -2.91 4.48 -4.20
N GLU A 86 -3.59 3.33 -4.30
CA GLU A 86 -4.06 2.56 -3.14
C GLU A 86 -3.47 1.15 -3.22
N THR A 87 -3.27 0.52 -2.07
CA THR A 87 -2.68 -0.83 -1.99
C THR A 87 -3.56 -1.82 -1.23
N ALA A 88 -3.37 -3.09 -1.54
CA ALA A 88 -3.86 -4.21 -0.73
C ALA A 88 -2.69 -5.06 -0.28
N THR A 89 -2.56 -5.25 1.05
CA THR A 89 -1.55 -6.14 1.63
C THR A 89 -2.04 -7.58 1.55
N LEU A 90 -1.36 -8.39 0.74
CA LEU A 90 -1.71 -9.80 0.51
C LEU A 90 -0.99 -10.73 1.48
N ASP A 91 0.21 -10.35 1.92
CA ASP A 91 0.97 -11.08 2.94
C ASP A 91 1.88 -10.12 3.72
N CYS A 92 2.22 -10.47 4.95
CA CYS A 92 3.30 -9.88 5.73
C CYS A 92 3.75 -10.88 6.81
N PRO A 93 4.89 -10.68 7.50
CA PRO A 93 5.37 -11.62 8.51
C PRO A 93 4.37 -11.90 9.64
N LEU A 94 3.46 -10.96 9.93
CA LEU A 94 2.44 -11.11 10.96
C LEU A 94 1.24 -11.98 10.52
N PHE A 95 1.08 -12.26 9.23
CA PHE A 95 -0.03 -13.05 8.72
C PHE A 95 0.23 -14.55 8.92
N CYS A 96 -0.78 -15.29 9.37
CA CYS A 96 -0.78 -16.75 9.42
C CYS A 96 -1.22 -17.42 8.12
N LYS A 97 -2.00 -16.70 7.31
CA LYS A 97 -2.39 -17.12 5.97
C LYS A 97 -2.12 -15.97 5.02
N ARG A 98 -1.67 -16.26 3.82
CA ARG A 98 -1.55 -15.26 2.75
C ARG A 98 -2.79 -15.26 1.89
N ILE A 99 -3.11 -14.09 1.32
CA ILE A 99 -4.21 -13.90 0.39
C ILE A 99 -3.68 -14.11 -1.02
N VAL A 100 -4.29 -15.05 -1.75
CA VAL A 100 -3.95 -15.31 -3.15
C VAL A 100 -5.09 -14.81 -4.02
N ILE A 101 -4.78 -13.99 -5.01
CA ILE A 101 -5.74 -13.49 -6.00
C ILE A 101 -5.78 -14.48 -7.16
N ASP A 102 -6.93 -15.14 -7.33
CA ASP A 102 -7.13 -16.12 -8.39
C ASP A 102 -7.61 -15.49 -9.70
N GLU A 103 -8.36 -14.40 -9.58
CA GLU A 103 -8.94 -13.71 -10.73
C GLU A 103 -9.13 -12.23 -10.44
N SER A 104 -8.64 -11.38 -11.34
CA SER A 104 -8.83 -9.94 -11.28
C SER A 104 -8.87 -9.34 -12.69
N GLU A 105 -9.47 -8.16 -12.81
CA GLU A 105 -9.45 -7.37 -14.04
C GLU A 105 -9.08 -5.92 -13.75
N VAL A 106 -8.40 -5.27 -14.70
CA VAL A 106 -8.14 -3.83 -14.64
C VAL A 106 -9.36 -3.08 -15.16
N VAL A 107 -9.89 -2.18 -14.35
CA VAL A 107 -11.00 -1.29 -14.73
C VAL A 107 -10.48 0.13 -14.83
N ILE A 108 -10.67 0.75 -15.98
CA ILE A 108 -10.36 2.17 -16.19
C ILE A 108 -11.57 2.99 -15.76
N HIS A 109 -11.40 3.81 -14.72
CA HIS A 109 -12.43 4.71 -14.21
C HIS A 109 -12.44 6.04 -14.97
N SER A 110 -11.25 6.56 -15.28
CA SER A 110 -11.07 7.76 -16.11
C SER A 110 -9.84 7.57 -16.99
N ASN A 111 -9.99 7.73 -18.31
CA ASN A 111 -8.90 7.59 -19.26
C ASN A 111 -8.34 8.95 -19.67
N ASP A 112 -7.93 9.74 -18.69
CA ASP A 112 -7.27 11.03 -18.92
C ASP A 112 -5.92 10.82 -19.65
N ALA A 113 -5.55 11.76 -20.51
CA ALA A 113 -4.34 11.65 -21.33
C ALA A 113 -3.04 11.69 -20.52
N PHE A 114 -3.07 12.25 -19.32
CA PHE A 114 -1.90 12.49 -18.48
C PHE A 114 -1.97 11.73 -17.14
N ALA A 115 -3.15 11.64 -16.54
CA ALA A 115 -3.36 10.98 -15.25
C ALA A 115 -4.55 9.99 -15.30
N PRO A 116 -4.42 8.88 -16.04
CA PRO A 116 -5.47 7.88 -16.10
C PRO A 116 -5.73 7.28 -14.72
N VAL A 117 -7.00 7.18 -14.36
CA VAL A 117 -7.46 6.58 -13.11
C VAL A 117 -7.95 5.17 -13.40
N GLY A 118 -7.35 4.19 -12.75
CA GLY A 118 -7.76 2.79 -12.87
C GLY A 118 -7.63 2.05 -11.56
N TYR A 119 -8.36 0.95 -11.43
CA TYR A 119 -8.30 0.09 -10.26
C TYR A 119 -8.37 -1.39 -10.64
N LEU A 120 -7.82 -2.22 -9.77
CA LEU A 120 -7.84 -3.66 -9.88
C LEU A 120 -9.11 -4.19 -9.24
N LYS A 121 -10.01 -4.74 -10.04
CA LYS A 121 -11.22 -5.40 -9.58
C LYS A 121 -10.94 -6.87 -9.35
N ILE A 122 -10.74 -7.24 -8.09
CA ILE A 122 -10.54 -8.63 -7.67
C ILE A 122 -11.89 -9.36 -7.70
N LYS A 123 -11.97 -10.45 -8.45
CA LYS A 123 -13.19 -11.26 -8.62
C LYS A 123 -13.19 -12.49 -7.73
N ARG A 124 -12.03 -13.14 -7.58
CA ARG A 124 -11.87 -14.34 -6.76
C ARG A 124 -10.51 -14.32 -6.07
N LEU A 125 -10.52 -14.76 -4.82
CA LEU A 125 -9.36 -14.90 -3.97
C LEU A 125 -9.56 -16.07 -3.01
N HIS A 126 -8.47 -16.61 -2.49
CA HIS A 126 -8.48 -17.60 -1.42
C HIS A 126 -7.35 -17.34 -0.42
N LEU A 127 -7.33 -18.12 0.66
CA LEU A 127 -6.30 -18.06 1.68
C LEU A 127 -5.43 -19.32 1.62
N GLU A 128 -4.12 -19.15 1.68
CA GLU A 128 -3.16 -20.24 1.84
C GLU A 128 -2.49 -20.17 3.21
N ASP A 129 -2.40 -21.31 3.89
CA ASP A 129 -1.69 -21.41 5.17
C ASP A 129 -0.19 -21.17 5.02
N LYS A 130 0.40 -20.41 5.96
CA LYS A 130 1.84 -20.21 6.02
C LYS A 130 2.49 -21.20 6.99
N PRO A 131 3.65 -21.76 6.64
CA PRO A 131 4.40 -22.61 7.56
C PRO A 131 4.79 -21.81 8.81
N GLY A 132 4.64 -22.42 9.99
CA GLY A 132 5.11 -21.84 11.25
C GLY A 132 4.09 -20.99 12.04
N CYS A 133 2.87 -20.77 11.52
CA CYS A 133 1.81 -20.17 12.33
C CYS A 133 1.13 -21.21 13.23
N ALA A 134 1.75 -21.50 14.37
CA ALA A 134 1.04 -22.09 15.50
C ALA A 134 0.25 -20.99 16.22
N GLU A 135 -0.96 -21.31 16.70
CA GLU A 135 -1.84 -20.39 17.43
C GLU A 135 -1.06 -19.59 18.49
N GLY A 136 -0.90 -18.27 18.27
CA GLY A 136 -0.40 -17.34 19.28
C GLY A 136 1.11 -17.05 19.31
N LYS A 137 1.91 -17.50 18.33
CA LYS A 137 3.32 -17.06 18.22
C LYS A 137 3.56 -16.35 16.89
N ILE A 138 3.69 -15.03 16.97
CA ILE A 138 4.26 -14.22 15.90
C ILE A 138 5.72 -14.66 15.79
N ALA A 139 6.12 -15.23 14.65
CA ALA A 139 7.52 -15.50 14.38
C ALA A 139 8.23 -14.15 14.27
N ALA A 140 8.98 -13.78 15.32
CA ALA A 140 9.97 -12.73 15.24
C ALA A 140 11.12 -13.27 14.38
N THR A 141 11.32 -12.67 13.21
CA THR A 141 12.52 -12.85 12.40
C THR A 141 13.56 -11.82 12.83
#